data_AF-A0A7Z7N3F4-F1
#
_entry.id   AF-A0A7Z7N3F4-F1
#
_cell.length_a   1.000
_cell.length_b   1.000
_cell.length_c   1.000
_cell.angle_alpha   90.00
_cell.angle_beta   90.00
_cell.angle_gamma   90.00
#
_symmetry.space_group_name_H-M   'P 1'
#
loop_
_entity.id
_entity.type
_entity.pdbx_description
1 polymer ?
#
loop_
_entity_poly.entity_id
_entity_poly.type
_entity_poly.pdbx_seq_one_letter_code
_entity_poly.pdbx_strand_id
1 'polypeptide(L)'
;MNRAATLLAFDYGEKRIGVAVGNTLTRQARALVVLENRNREYRFETVGKLIDEWKPNAVVVGLPLHPDGTPHDMTQQAKRFGNQVNGRFNVPVSWVDERYSSVDAKAQLKAGGVRTNARGRFDDIDAEAARVILQQFLDGLSDDHEFH
;
A
#
# COMPACT_ATOMS: atom_id res chain seq x y z
N MET A 1 -24.37 -11.67 6.54
CA MET A 1 -23.19 -12.43 7.00
C MET A 1 -22.00 -11.84 6.29
N ASN A 2 -21.23 -10.96 6.96
CA ASN A 2 -20.17 -10.22 6.29
C ASN A 2 -19.06 -11.22 5.91
N ARG A 3 -18.84 -11.43 4.60
CA ARG A 3 -17.81 -12.36 4.12
C ARG A 3 -16.44 -11.73 4.40
N ALA A 4 -15.51 -12.52 4.93
CA ALA A 4 -14.13 -12.09 5.09
C ALA A 4 -13.59 -11.56 3.75
N ALA A 5 -13.11 -10.32 3.75
CA ALA A 5 -12.59 -9.65 2.57
C ALA A 5 -11.07 -9.63 2.62
N THR A 6 -10.42 -10.01 1.52
CA THR A 6 -8.98 -9.91 1.33
C THR A 6 -8.64 -8.52 0.79
N LEU A 7 -7.64 -7.87 1.38
CA LEU A 7 -7.21 -6.54 1.00
C LEU A 7 -5.73 -6.55 0.66
N LEU A 8 -5.36 -5.81 -0.39
CA LEU A 8 -3.96 -5.41 -0.62
C LEU A 8 -3.81 -3.94 -0.26
N ALA A 9 -2.67 -3.56 0.29
CA ALA A 9 -2.29 -2.16 0.45
C ALA A 9 -1.04 -1.81 -0.34
N PHE A 10 -1.00 -0.57 -0.82
CA PHE A 10 0.12 -0.01 -1.55
C PHE A 10 0.61 1.27 -0.88
N ASP A 11 1.90 1.29 -0.52
CA ASP A 11 2.66 2.50 -0.21
C ASP A 11 3.36 2.98 -1.48
N TYR A 12 2.84 4.03 -2.12
CA TYR A 12 3.35 4.51 -3.39
C TYR A 12 4.54 5.46 -3.21
N GLY A 13 5.72 5.04 -3.66
CA GLY A 13 6.90 5.89 -3.79
C GLY A 13 7.40 5.99 -5.23
N GLU A 14 8.14 7.06 -5.55
CA GLU A 14 8.65 7.33 -6.91
C GLU A 14 9.49 6.18 -7.52
N LYS A 15 10.27 5.48 -6.68
CA LYS A 15 11.16 4.39 -7.13
C LYS A 15 10.67 3.00 -6.74
N ARG A 16 9.77 2.91 -5.77
CA ARG A 16 9.36 1.64 -5.15
C ARG A 16 7.93 1.74 -4.65
N ILE A 17 7.22 0.62 -4.69
CA ILE A 17 5.86 0.51 -4.13
C ILE A 17 5.89 -0.61 -3.10
N GLY A 18 5.71 -0.28 -1.83
CA GLY A 18 5.53 -1.28 -0.78
C GLY A 18 4.16 -1.94 -0.90
N VAL A 19 4.07 -3.25 -0.67
CA VAL A 19 2.82 -4.01 -0.75
C VAL A 19 2.61 -4.79 0.53
N ALA A 20 1.39 -4.72 1.06
CA ALA A 20 0.95 -5.54 2.18
C ALA A 20 -0.36 -6.25 1.85
N VAL A 21 -0.65 -7.32 2.60
CA VAL A 21 -1.91 -8.06 2.51
C VAL A 21 -2.52 -8.23 3.89
N GLY A 22 -3.85 -8.25 3.94
CA GLY A 22 -4.61 -8.40 5.17
C GLY A 22 -6.02 -8.84 4.88
N ASN A 23 -6.80 -9.07 5.93
CA ASN A 23 -8.19 -9.46 5.77
C ASN A 23 -9.06 -8.92 6.91
N THR A 24 -10.35 -8.76 6.64
CA THR A 24 -11.32 -8.21 7.61
C THR A 24 -11.72 -9.18 8.71
N LEU A 25 -11.47 -10.49 8.56
CA LEU A 25 -11.81 -11.50 9.56
C LEU A 25 -10.87 -11.45 10.77
N THR A 26 -9.55 -11.42 10.52
CA THR A 26 -8.55 -11.34 11.58
C THR A 26 -8.19 -9.91 11.93
N ARG A 27 -8.52 -8.94 11.06
CA ARG A 27 -8.09 -7.54 11.15
C ARG A 27 -6.57 -7.40 11.35
N GLN A 28 -5.80 -8.24 10.67
CA GLN A 28 -4.34 -8.21 10.71
C GLN A 28 -3.78 -7.96 9.31
N ALA A 29 -2.78 -7.09 9.25
CA ALA A 29 -1.97 -6.84 8.06
C ALA A 29 -0.58 -7.46 8.19
N ARG A 30 -0.04 -7.94 7.07
CA ARG A 30 1.36 -8.36 6.93
C ARG A 30 2.02 -7.72 5.73
N ALA A 31 3.29 -7.37 5.86
CA ALA A 31 4.13 -7.01 4.73
C ALA A 31 4.17 -8.18 3.72
N LEU A 32 4.10 -7.86 2.43
CA LEU A 32 4.08 -8.85 1.36
C LEU A 32 5.34 -8.78 0.50
N VAL A 33 5.58 -7.65 -0.16
CA VAL A 33 6.72 -7.47 -1.09
C VAL A 33 6.92 -5.99 -1.39
N VAL A 34 8.09 -5.62 -1.91
CA VAL A 34 8.33 -4.32 -2.54
C VAL A 34 8.47 -4.49 -4.05
N LEU A 35 7.68 -3.72 -4.80
CA LEU A 35 7.78 -3.65 -6.25
C LEU A 35 8.68 -2.50 -6.67
N GLU A 36 9.43 -2.69 -7.75
CA GLU A 36 10.13 -1.59 -8.40
C GLU A 36 9.16 -0.69 -9.15
N ASN A 37 9.25 0.60 -8.89
CA ASN A 37 8.45 1.59 -9.59
C ASN A 37 9.23 2.17 -10.78
N ARG A 38 9.11 1.47 -11.91
CA ARG A 38 9.76 1.85 -13.19
C ARG A 38 8.76 2.59 -14.08
N ASN A 39 8.73 2.23 -15.36
CA ASN A 39 7.71 2.68 -16.30
C ASN A 39 6.32 2.12 -15.96
N ARG A 40 5.31 2.69 -16.63
CA ARG A 40 3.90 2.38 -16.39
C ARG A 40 3.57 0.92 -16.67
N GLU A 41 4.12 0.39 -17.75
CA GLU A 41 3.84 -0.95 -18.25
C GLU A 41 4.32 -2.00 -17.23
N TYR A 42 5.58 -1.91 -16.81
CA TYR A 42 6.17 -2.80 -15.81
C TYR A 42 5.45 -2.70 -14.46
N ARG A 43 5.14 -1.48 -14.02
CA ARG A 43 4.41 -1.25 -12.77
C ARG A 43 3.06 -1.96 -12.76
N PHE A 44 2.27 -1.81 -13.82
CA PHE A 44 0.95 -2.44 -13.85
C PHE A 44 0.98 -3.93 -14.21
N GLU A 45 2.02 -4.42 -14.88
CA GLU A 45 2.25 -5.86 -15.02
C GLU A 45 2.48 -6.52 -13.64
N THR A 46 3.36 -5.94 -12.83
CA THR A 46 3.70 -6.47 -11.50
C THR A 46 2.56 -6.33 -10.50
N VAL A 47 1.84 -5.19 -10.50
CA VAL A 47 0.62 -5.01 -9.70
C VAL A 47 -0.48 -5.98 -10.15
N GLY A 48 -0.64 -6.19 -11.46
CA GLY A 48 -1.64 -7.10 -12.02
C GLY A 48 -1.42 -8.55 -11.57
N LYS A 49 -0.16 -9.01 -11.53
CA LYS A 49 0.21 -10.35 -11.00
C LYS A 49 -0.26 -10.52 -9.54
N LEU A 50 -0.03 -9.51 -8.71
CA LEU A 50 -0.47 -9.51 -7.30
C LEU A 50 -2.01 -9.51 -7.17
N ILE A 51 -2.70 -8.75 -8.01
CA ILE A 51 -4.17 -8.72 -8.01
C ILE A 51 -4.76 -10.06 -8.46
N ASP A 52 -4.18 -10.70 -9.47
CA ASP A 52 -4.63 -12.02 -9.95
C ASP A 52 -4.35 -13.14 -8.94
N GLU A 53 -3.19 -13.09 -8.27
CA GLU A 53 -2.80 -14.05 -7.24
C GLU A 53 -3.67 -13.94 -5.99
N TRP A 54 -3.81 -12.72 -5.44
CA TRP A 54 -4.48 -12.51 -4.16
C TRP A 54 -5.98 -12.28 -4.27
N LYS A 55 -6.48 -11.94 -5.46
CA LYS A 55 -7.89 -11.63 -5.75
C LYS A 55 -8.53 -10.73 -4.68
N PRO A 56 -7.93 -9.55 -4.39
CA PRO A 56 -8.42 -8.69 -3.34
C PRO A 56 -9.84 -8.17 -3.65
N ASN A 57 -10.64 -8.05 -2.61
CA ASN A 57 -11.96 -7.42 -2.68
C ASN A 57 -11.84 -5.89 -2.84
N ALA A 58 -10.79 -5.31 -2.28
CA ALA A 58 -10.43 -3.91 -2.44
C ALA A 58 -8.93 -3.72 -2.22
N VAL A 59 -8.42 -2.59 -2.70
CA VAL A 59 -7.06 -2.15 -2.40
C VAL A 59 -7.09 -0.88 -1.56
N VAL A 60 -6.07 -0.72 -0.71
CA VAL A 60 -5.87 0.47 0.12
C VAL A 60 -4.61 1.19 -0.35
N VAL A 61 -4.68 2.50 -0.55
CA VAL A 61 -3.52 3.29 -0.98
C VAL A 61 -3.23 4.38 0.06
N GLY A 62 -1.99 4.40 0.53
CA GLY A 62 -1.49 5.45 1.41
C GLY A 62 -1.37 6.79 0.70
N LEU A 63 -1.79 7.87 1.37
CA LEU A 63 -1.69 9.24 0.89
C LEU A 63 -0.76 10.02 1.84
N PRO A 64 0.48 10.35 1.40
CA PRO A 64 1.38 11.18 2.18
C PRO A 64 0.76 12.57 2.41
N LEU A 65 0.68 13.03 3.66
CA LEU A 65 0.29 14.40 4.01
C LEU A 65 1.43 15.12 4.70
N HIS A 66 1.87 16.26 4.18
CA HIS A 66 2.97 17.00 4.81
C HIS A 66 2.50 18.06 5.80
N PRO A 67 3.18 18.20 6.95
CA PRO A 67 2.78 19.11 8.03
C PRO A 67 3.08 20.61 7.77
N ASP A 68 3.89 20.93 6.77
CA ASP A 68 4.34 22.29 6.40
C ASP A 68 3.63 22.86 5.16
N GLY A 69 2.59 22.18 4.66
CA GLY A 69 1.70 22.73 3.63
C GLY A 69 2.15 22.57 2.16
N THR A 70 3.29 21.92 1.90
CA THR A 70 3.71 21.52 0.54
C THR A 70 4.32 20.13 0.63
N PRO A 71 3.79 19.09 -0.06
CA PRO A 71 3.75 18.91 -1.51
C PRO A 71 2.50 18.14 -2.00
N HIS A 72 1.72 18.77 -2.87
CA HIS A 72 0.61 18.11 -3.56
C HIS A 72 1.08 17.00 -4.52
N ASP A 73 2.34 16.99 -4.97
CA ASP A 73 2.76 16.15 -6.10
C ASP A 73 2.80 14.65 -5.76
N MET A 74 3.36 14.24 -4.62
CA MET A 74 3.38 12.82 -4.25
C MET A 74 1.97 12.31 -3.94
N THR A 75 1.16 13.10 -3.23
CA THR A 75 -0.25 12.78 -2.97
C THR A 75 -1.04 12.67 -4.29
N GLN A 76 -0.82 13.57 -5.24
CA GLN A 76 -1.43 13.51 -6.58
C GLN A 76 -0.96 12.27 -7.35
N GLN A 77 0.32 11.92 -7.28
CA GLN A 77 0.85 10.71 -7.92
C GLN A 77 0.28 9.43 -7.30
N ALA A 78 0.15 9.36 -5.98
CA ALA A 78 -0.47 8.24 -5.27
C ALA A 78 -1.97 8.11 -5.61
N LYS A 79 -2.70 9.23 -5.62
CA LYS A 79 -4.11 9.27 -6.10
C LYS A 79 -4.24 8.81 -7.54
N ARG A 80 -3.37 9.30 -8.41
CA ARG A 80 -3.33 8.89 -9.81
C ARG A 80 -3.04 7.40 -9.95
N PHE A 81 -2.11 6.87 -9.17
CA PHE A 81 -1.80 5.44 -9.13
C PHE A 81 -3.02 4.62 -8.72
N GLY A 82 -3.69 4.96 -7.61
CA GLY A 82 -4.88 4.23 -7.17
C GLY A 82 -6.02 4.29 -8.20
N ASN A 83 -6.31 5.47 -8.77
CA ASN A 83 -7.31 5.60 -9.85
C ASN A 83 -6.96 4.74 -11.06
N GLN A 84 -5.67 4.61 -11.37
CA GLN A 84 -5.19 3.77 -12.46
C GLN A 84 -5.28 2.27 -12.15
N VAL A 85 -5.16 1.86 -10.88
CA VAL A 85 -5.42 0.49 -10.43
C VAL A 85 -6.90 0.18 -10.58
N ASN A 86 -7.78 1.04 -10.09
CA ASN A 86 -9.23 0.89 -10.23
C ASN A 86 -9.64 0.75 -11.71
N GLY A 87 -9.25 1.71 -12.56
CA GLY A 87 -9.64 1.69 -13.97
C GLY A 87 -9.05 0.54 -14.80
N ARG A 88 -7.96 -0.11 -14.36
CA ARG A 88 -7.34 -1.24 -15.08
C ARG A 88 -7.86 -2.59 -14.63
N PHE A 89 -8.08 -2.76 -13.33
CA PHE A 89 -8.37 -4.07 -12.73
C PHE A 89 -9.78 -4.16 -12.17
N ASN A 90 -10.55 -3.08 -12.21
CA ASN A 90 -11.90 -2.99 -11.67
C ASN A 90 -11.99 -3.41 -10.19
N VAL A 91 -10.97 -3.05 -9.41
CA VAL A 91 -10.91 -3.29 -7.97
C VAL A 91 -11.18 -1.97 -7.22
N PRO A 92 -12.09 -1.95 -6.24
CA PRO A 92 -12.32 -0.80 -5.37
C PRO A 92 -11.03 -0.27 -4.72
N VAL A 93 -10.92 1.05 -4.57
CA VAL A 93 -9.75 1.70 -3.96
C VAL A 93 -10.20 2.54 -2.78
N SER A 94 -9.67 2.21 -1.59
CA SER A 94 -9.76 3.01 -0.38
C SER A 94 -8.48 3.81 -0.14
N TRP A 95 -8.61 4.95 0.52
CA TRP A 95 -7.50 5.87 0.77
C TRP A 95 -7.23 6.00 2.27
N VAL A 96 -5.96 5.98 2.66
CA VAL A 96 -5.54 6.22 4.05
C VAL A 96 -4.68 7.45 4.11
N ASP A 97 -5.09 8.42 4.94
CA ASP A 97 -4.32 9.62 5.24
C ASP A 97 -3.14 9.28 6.16
N GLU A 98 -1.92 9.43 5.64
CA GLU A 98 -0.67 9.25 6.38
C GLU A 98 -0.28 10.56 7.07
N ARG A 99 -1.05 10.96 8.08
CA ARG A 99 -0.60 12.03 9.00
C ARG A 99 0.62 11.50 9.70
N TYR A 100 1.76 12.15 9.45
CA TYR A 100 3.08 11.72 9.90
C TYR A 100 3.02 11.19 11.34
N SER A 101 3.20 9.88 11.51
CA SER A 101 3.99 9.39 12.62
C SER A 101 5.31 10.18 12.59
N SER A 102 5.83 10.54 13.77
CA SER A 102 6.95 11.48 13.93
C SER A 102 8.07 11.22 12.90
N VAL A 103 8.81 12.26 12.52
CA VAL A 103 9.99 12.11 11.64
C VAL A 103 10.89 10.98 12.14
N ASP A 104 10.97 10.78 13.46
CA ASP A 104 11.66 9.66 14.11
C ASP A 104 11.00 8.29 13.89
N ALA A 105 9.67 8.17 13.88
CA ALA A 105 8.99 6.93 13.52
C ALA A 105 9.21 6.57 12.05
N LYS A 106 9.16 7.55 11.14
CA LYS A 106 9.55 7.34 9.73
C LYS A 106 11.04 7.04 9.59
N ALA A 107 11.89 7.67 10.39
CA ALA A 107 13.33 7.41 10.40
C ALA A 107 13.63 6.04 10.98
N GLN A 108 12.90 5.52 11.97
CA GLN A 108 13.06 4.15 12.49
C GLN A 108 12.57 3.11 11.50
N LEU A 109 11.44 3.35 10.84
CA LEU A 109 10.96 2.52 9.71
C LEU A 109 11.96 2.54 8.54
N LYS A 110 12.65 3.67 8.29
CA LYS A 110 13.69 3.81 7.25
C LYS A 110 15.10 3.39 7.69
N ALA A 111 15.41 3.40 8.98
CA ALA A 111 16.74 3.12 9.56
C ALA A 111 17.04 1.62 9.59
N GLY A 112 16.02 0.77 9.42
CA GLY A 112 16.19 -0.60 8.95
C GLY A 112 16.57 -0.68 7.47
N GLY A 113 17.45 0.21 7.00
CA GLY A 113 17.69 0.51 5.59
C GLY A 113 17.80 -0.71 4.68
N VAL A 114 17.22 -0.54 3.50
CA VAL A 114 17.18 -1.43 2.33
C VAL A 114 18.43 -2.31 2.24
N ARG A 115 18.26 -3.59 2.57
CA ARG A 115 19.21 -4.62 2.17
C ARG A 115 18.70 -5.19 0.86
N THR A 116 19.35 -4.81 -0.25
CA THR A 116 19.30 -5.66 -1.42
C THR A 116 20.05 -6.93 -1.06
N ASN A 117 19.42 -8.09 -1.14
CA ASN A 117 20.18 -9.33 -1.05
C ASN A 117 21.19 -9.41 -2.21
N ALA A 118 22.15 -10.34 -2.13
CA ALA A 118 23.24 -10.46 -3.11
C ALA A 118 22.78 -10.63 -4.58
N ARG A 119 21.49 -10.83 -4.83
CA ARG A 119 20.86 -10.95 -6.15
C ARG A 119 20.13 -9.66 -6.60
N GLY A 120 20.29 -8.55 -5.87
CA GLY A 120 19.68 -7.26 -6.21
C GLY A 120 18.17 -7.19 -5.97
N ARG A 121 17.60 -8.09 -5.16
CA ARG A 121 16.17 -8.07 -4.82
C ARG A 121 15.96 -7.38 -3.47
N PHE A 122 14.88 -6.61 -3.38
CA PHE A 122 14.42 -5.96 -2.14
C PHE A 122 13.88 -7.03 -1.17
N ASP A 123 14.26 -6.94 0.10
CA ASP A 123 13.85 -7.89 1.13
C ASP A 123 12.46 -7.51 1.71
N ASP A 124 11.76 -8.50 2.27
CA ASP A 124 10.37 -8.38 2.79
C ASP A 124 10.21 -7.33 3.91
N ILE A 125 11.31 -6.94 4.58
CA ILE A 125 11.36 -5.91 5.62
C ILE A 125 11.02 -4.52 5.05
N ASP A 126 11.25 -4.29 3.75
CA ASP A 126 11.07 -2.98 3.12
C ASP A 126 9.59 -2.59 2.85
N ALA A 127 8.64 -3.52 3.04
CA ALA A 127 7.21 -3.29 2.80
C ALA A 127 6.42 -2.89 4.07
N GLU A 128 7.11 -2.59 5.16
CA GLU A 128 6.49 -2.33 6.47
C GLU A 128 5.57 -1.11 6.48
N ALA A 129 5.87 -0.06 5.70
CA ALA A 129 5.00 1.10 5.56
C ALA A 129 3.61 0.71 4.99
N ALA A 130 3.57 -0.15 3.97
CA ALA A 130 2.32 -0.68 3.43
C ALA A 130 1.54 -1.52 4.46
N ARG A 131 2.25 -2.26 5.33
CA ARG A 131 1.62 -3.00 6.43
C ARG A 131 0.95 -2.04 7.41
N VAL A 132 1.64 -0.97 7.80
CA VAL A 132 1.11 0.05 8.72
C VAL A 132 -0.13 0.74 8.13
N ILE A 133 -0.07 1.12 6.85
CA ILE A 133 -1.22 1.69 6.11
C ILE A 133 -2.43 0.74 6.18
N LEU A 134 -2.21 -0.54 5.89
CA LEU A 134 -3.31 -1.52 5.90
C LEU A 134 -3.83 -1.78 7.31
N GLN A 135 -2.96 -1.83 8.31
CA GLN A 135 -3.37 -2.03 9.69
C GLN A 135 -4.22 -0.86 10.17
N GLN A 136 -3.81 0.38 9.90
CA GLN A 136 -4.59 1.57 10.22
C GLN A 136 -5.99 1.53 9.58
N PHE A 137 -6.07 1.09 8.33
CA PHE A 137 -7.36 0.91 7.65
C PHE A 137 -8.23 -0.14 8.35
N LEU A 138 -7.68 -1.33 8.62
CA LEU A 138 -8.38 -2.45 9.27
C LEU A 138 -8.85 -2.12 10.69
N ASP A 139 -8.04 -1.37 11.46
CA ASP A 139 -8.37 -0.93 12.81
C ASP A 139 -9.53 0.07 12.81
N GLY A 140 -9.62 0.89 11.75
CA GLY A 140 -10.70 1.87 11.56
C GLY A 140 -12.00 1.31 10.98
N LEU A 141 -12.04 0.03 10.58
CA LEU A 141 -13.26 -0.57 10.00
C LEU A 141 -14.36 -0.75 11.04
N SER A 142 -15.56 -0.29 10.71
CA SER A 142 -16.79 -0.74 11.35
C SER A 142 -17.14 -2.15 10.88
N ASP A 143 -17.88 -2.91 11.71
CA ASP A 143 -18.26 -4.29 11.38
C ASP A 143 -19.13 -4.40 10.10
N ASP A 144 -19.79 -3.31 9.70
CA ASP A 144 -20.67 -3.25 8.52
C ASP A 144 -20.03 -2.57 7.29
N HIS A 145 -18.70 -2.44 7.23
CA HIS A 145 -18.05 -1.79 6.08
C HIS A 145 -18.25 -2.59 4.78
N GLU A 146 -18.73 -1.91 3.74
CA GLU A 146 -18.82 -2.43 2.38
C GLU A 146 -17.82 -1.74 1.45
N PHE A 147 -17.17 -2.52 0.60
CA PHE A 147 -16.27 -2.02 -0.43
C PHE A 147 -17.06 -1.76 -1.71
N HIS A 148 -17.09 -0.51 -2.19
CA HIS A 148 -17.76 -0.09 -3.43
C HIS A 148 -16.77 0.33 -4.51
#